data_AF-A0A1A9I8U2-F1
#
_entry.id   AF-A0A1A9I8U2-F1
#
_cell.length_a   1.000
_cell.length_b   1.000
_cell.length_c   1.000
_cell.angle_alpha   90.00
_cell.angle_beta   90.00
_cell.angle_gamma   90.00
#
_symmetry.space_group_name_H-M   'P 1'
#
loop_
_entity.id
_entity.type
_entity.pdbx_description
1 polymer ?
#
loop_
_entity_poly.entity_id
_entity_poly.type
_entity_poly.pdbx_seq_one_letter_code
_entity_poly.pdbx_strand_id
1 'polypeptide(L)'
;METAKAITLSIAIIIALAIILMSIQLLLRKAKNRDSEDGKTEPAFGVWFATLFLSGAFIIAKEVAVFAEAVDNIYKINSATALFECFKTGSLFTGLSIVWLLLWYFIANMLFVMVTGKRNGAKEVAAGNFMFFLVRGMVLIGFIICLLPVFEMILRVFVPAVPVPFYH
;
A
#
# COMPACT_ATOMS: atom_id res chain seq x y z
N MET A 1 11.52 -8.43 -24.71
CA MET A 1 11.47 -8.69 -23.25
C MET A 1 11.16 -7.41 -22.50
N GLU A 2 11.93 -6.34 -22.71
CA GLU A 2 11.72 -5.01 -22.10
C GLU A 2 10.30 -4.45 -22.29
N THR A 3 9.75 -4.53 -23.50
CA THR A 3 8.38 -4.04 -23.79
C THR A 3 7.30 -4.85 -23.05
N ALA A 4 7.43 -6.18 -23.02
CA ALA A 4 6.51 -7.05 -22.29
C ALA A 4 6.57 -6.81 -20.78
N LYS A 5 7.78 -6.68 -20.22
CA LYS A 5 8.01 -6.32 -18.82
C LYS A 5 7.36 -4.98 -18.46
N ALA A 6 7.56 -3.95 -19.29
CA ALA A 6 6.97 -2.64 -19.06
C ALA A 6 5.43 -2.68 -19.06
N ILE A 7 4.82 -3.44 -19.98
CA ILE A 7 3.37 -3.64 -20.02
C ILE A 7 2.88 -4.36 -18.76
N THR A 8 3.51 -5.48 -18.38
CA THR A 8 3.15 -6.25 -17.18
C THR A 8 3.23 -5.39 -15.92
N LEU A 9 4.32 -4.63 -15.76
CA LEU A 9 4.50 -3.74 -14.61
C LEU A 9 3.46 -2.60 -14.60
N SER A 10 3.17 -1.99 -15.75
CA SER A 10 2.18 -0.92 -15.85
C SER A 10 0.79 -1.41 -15.45
N ILE A 11 0.39 -2.60 -15.93
CA ILE A 11 -0.88 -3.22 -15.54
C ILE A 11 -0.90 -3.52 -14.04
N ALA A 12 0.18 -4.08 -13.49
CA ALA A 12 0.27 -4.37 -12.06
C ALA A 12 0.16 -3.10 -11.20
N ILE A 13 0.82 -2.00 -11.60
CA ILE A 13 0.72 -0.70 -10.91
C ILE A 13 -0.72 -0.20 -10.90
N ILE A 14 -1.41 -0.22 -12.04
CA ILE A 14 -2.79 0.27 -12.16
C ILE A 14 -3.71 -0.55 -11.25
N ILE A 15 -3.58 -1.88 -11.27
CA ILE A 15 -4.39 -2.78 -10.44
C ILE A 15 -4.10 -2.54 -8.95
N ALA A 16 -2.83 -2.50 -8.54
CA ALA A 16 -2.44 -2.26 -7.16
C ALA A 16 -2.96 -0.92 -6.64
N LEU A 17 -2.84 0.14 -7.45
CA LEU A 17 -3.34 1.47 -7.12
C LEU A 17 -4.86 1.50 -6.99
N ALA A 18 -5.59 0.84 -7.90
CA ALA A 18 -7.05 0.73 -7.81
C ALA A 18 -7.50 0.02 -6.52
N ILE A 19 -6.82 -1.08 -6.14
CA ILE A 19 -7.17 -1.83 -4.94
C ILE A 19 -6.83 -1.04 -3.67
N ILE A 20 -5.72 -0.30 -3.65
CA ILE A 20 -5.40 0.59 -2.53
C ILE A 20 -6.43 1.71 -2.40
N LEU A 21 -6.86 2.34 -3.50
CA LEU A 21 -7.93 3.33 -3.46
C LEU A 21 -9.23 2.74 -2.91
N MET A 22 -9.60 1.53 -3.33
CA MET A 22 -10.78 0.84 -2.81
C MET A 22 -10.65 0.54 -1.32
N SER A 23 -9.46 0.11 -0.87
CA SER A 23 -9.16 -0.13 0.54
C SER A 23 -9.28 1.14 1.38
N ILE A 24 -8.75 2.27 0.88
CA ILE A 24 -8.87 3.58 1.53
C ILE A 24 -10.34 4.00 1.63
N GLN A 25 -11.12 3.84 0.56
CA GLN A 25 -12.55 4.14 0.58
C GLN A 25 -13.30 3.31 1.64
N LEU A 26 -12.97 2.03 1.80
CA LEU A 26 -13.55 1.17 2.83
C LEU A 26 -13.20 1.66 4.24
N LEU A 27 -11.93 2.02 4.49
CA LEU A 27 -11.48 2.56 5.78
C LEU A 27 -12.16 3.90 6.12
N LEU A 28 -12.39 4.73 5.12
CA LEU A 28 -12.96 6.07 5.27
C LEU A 28 -14.48 6.13 5.18
N ARG A 29 -15.16 5.02 4.88
CA ARG A 29 -16.61 4.96 4.66
C ARG A 29 -17.42 5.61 5.78
N LYS A 30 -16.99 5.41 7.04
CA LYS A 30 -17.67 6.00 8.22
C LYS A 30 -17.49 7.52 8.34
N ALA A 31 -16.38 8.06 7.84
CA ALA A 31 -16.11 9.50 7.83
C ALA A 31 -16.84 10.18 6.67
N LYS A 32 -16.85 9.56 5.48
CA LYS A 32 -17.52 10.08 4.27
C LYS A 32 -19.04 10.17 4.41
N ASN A 33 -19.68 9.22 5.07
CA ASN A 33 -21.15 9.22 5.24
C ASN A 33 -21.68 10.35 6.15
N ARG A 34 -20.80 11.21 6.68
CA ARG A 34 -21.16 12.40 7.46
C ARG A 34 -20.72 13.69 6.77
N ASP A 35 -20.39 13.65 5.48
CA ASP A 35 -20.12 14.85 4.70
C ASP A 35 -21.27 15.84 4.88
N SER A 36 -20.85 17.06 5.16
CA SER A 36 -21.64 18.23 5.53
C SER A 36 -22.79 18.46 4.57
N GLU A 37 -23.92 18.99 5.07
CA GLU A 37 -25.14 19.33 4.31
C GLU A 37 -24.90 20.22 3.07
N ASP A 38 -23.69 20.78 2.91
CA ASP A 38 -23.25 21.69 1.84
C ASP A 38 -22.38 21.06 0.72
N GLY A 39 -22.09 19.74 0.76
CA GLY A 39 -21.31 19.08 -0.31
C GLY A 39 -19.84 19.52 -0.43
N LYS A 40 -19.34 20.31 0.53
CA LYS A 40 -17.92 20.70 0.63
C LYS A 40 -17.14 19.62 1.35
N THR A 41 -15.98 19.25 0.80
CA THR A 41 -15.07 18.29 1.42
C THR A 41 -14.32 18.97 2.56
N GLU A 42 -14.47 18.45 3.78
CA GLU A 42 -13.76 18.97 4.95
C GLU A 42 -12.23 18.78 4.79
N PRO A 43 -11.41 19.80 5.05
CA PRO A 43 -9.94 19.69 4.97
C PRO A 43 -9.38 18.54 5.82
N ALA A 44 -9.99 18.26 6.98
CA ALA A 44 -9.62 17.15 7.84
C ALA A 44 -9.77 15.78 7.15
N PHE A 45 -10.84 15.59 6.36
CA PHE A 45 -11.02 14.38 5.55
C PHE A 45 -9.97 14.30 4.45
N GLY A 46 -9.71 15.42 3.75
CA GLY A 46 -8.71 15.50 2.70
C GLY A 46 -7.30 15.15 3.18
N VAL A 47 -6.88 15.69 4.32
CA VAL A 47 -5.57 15.38 4.95
C VAL A 47 -5.47 13.90 5.29
N TRP A 48 -6.54 13.31 5.83
CA TRP A 48 -6.53 11.91 6.21
C TRP A 48 -6.51 10.98 4.99
N PHE A 49 -7.28 11.30 3.95
CA PHE A 49 -7.22 10.60 2.67
C PHE A 49 -5.82 10.68 2.04
N ALA A 50 -5.24 11.88 1.96
CA ALA A 50 -3.92 12.10 1.39
C ALA A 50 -2.84 11.30 2.14
N THR A 51 -2.93 11.25 3.46
CA THR A 51 -2.03 10.45 4.29
C THR A 51 -2.10 8.96 3.94
N LEU A 52 -3.30 8.39 3.88
CA LEU A 52 -3.49 6.98 3.56
C LEU A 52 -3.03 6.67 2.14
N PHE A 53 -3.28 7.58 1.20
CA PHE A 53 -2.83 7.46 -0.17
C PHE A 53 -1.30 7.48 -0.27
N LEU A 54 -0.62 8.44 0.36
CA LEU A 54 0.84 8.52 0.41
C LEU A 54 1.45 7.26 1.04
N SER A 55 0.86 6.81 2.13
CA SER A 55 1.21 5.56 2.83
C SER A 55 1.15 4.35 1.88
N GLY A 56 0.04 4.20 1.16
CA GLY A 56 -0.11 3.14 0.16
C GLY A 56 0.85 3.28 -1.02
N ALA A 57 1.09 4.51 -1.48
CA ALA A 57 2.00 4.79 -2.60
C ALA A 57 3.45 4.39 -2.28
N PHE A 58 3.93 4.63 -1.05
CA PHE A 58 5.26 4.16 -0.62
C PHE A 58 5.38 2.63 -0.65
N ILE A 59 4.33 1.93 -0.22
CA ILE A 59 4.29 0.47 -0.22
C ILE A 59 4.29 -0.05 -1.67
N ILE A 60 3.43 0.48 -2.55
CA ILE A 60 3.41 0.13 -3.98
C ILE A 60 4.76 0.39 -4.63
N ALA A 61 5.38 1.54 -4.36
CA ALA A 61 6.69 1.87 -4.95
C ALA A 61 7.74 0.80 -4.62
N LYS A 62 7.74 0.29 -3.38
CA LYS A 62 8.63 -0.82 -3.00
C LYS A 62 8.21 -2.15 -3.61
N GLU A 63 6.91 -2.45 -3.62
CA GLU A 63 6.35 -3.64 -4.27
C GLU A 63 6.79 -3.75 -5.72
N VAL A 64 6.60 -2.69 -6.50
CA VAL A 64 6.92 -2.63 -7.93
C VAL A 64 8.41 -2.84 -8.17
N ALA A 65 9.27 -2.28 -7.32
CA ALA A 65 10.72 -2.46 -7.43
C ALA A 65 11.13 -3.94 -7.29
N VAL A 66 10.58 -4.64 -6.29
CA VAL A 66 10.85 -6.08 -6.09
C VAL A 66 10.15 -6.92 -7.15
N PHE A 67 8.96 -6.52 -7.58
CA PHE A 67 8.21 -7.23 -8.61
C PHE A 67 8.91 -7.16 -9.97
N ALA A 68 9.55 -6.05 -10.31
CA ALA A 68 10.35 -5.93 -11.53
C ALA A 68 11.50 -6.94 -11.59
N GLU A 69 12.15 -7.19 -10.44
CA GLU A 69 13.17 -8.24 -10.29
C GLU A 69 12.55 -9.65 -10.42
N ALA A 70 11.40 -9.87 -9.78
CA ALA A 70 10.68 -11.14 -9.88
C ALA A 70 10.27 -11.46 -11.33
N VAL A 71 9.75 -10.48 -12.07
CA VAL A 71 9.39 -10.62 -13.49
C VAL A 71 10.61 -11.06 -14.31
N ASP A 72 11.77 -10.42 -14.11
CA ASP A 72 13.00 -10.82 -14.82
C ASP A 72 13.38 -12.28 -14.54
N ASN A 73 13.28 -12.72 -13.29
CA ASN A 73 13.58 -14.09 -12.92
C ASN A 73 12.57 -15.09 -13.51
N ILE A 74 11.28 -14.74 -13.52
CA ILE A 74 10.23 -15.57 -14.12
C ILE A 74 10.49 -15.80 -15.61
N TYR A 75 10.78 -14.73 -16.36
CA TYR A 75 11.07 -14.84 -17.80
C TYR A 75 12.35 -15.64 -18.10
N LYS A 76 13.33 -15.64 -17.18
CA LYS A 76 14.56 -16.44 -17.29
C LYS A 76 14.33 -17.93 -17.00
N ILE A 77 13.45 -18.26 -16.06
CA ILE A 77 13.19 -19.65 -15.64
C ILE A 77 12.25 -20.37 -16.61
N ASN A 78 11.13 -19.73 -16.98
CA ASN A 78 10.14 -20.36 -17.85
C ASN A 78 9.41 -19.31 -18.71
N SER A 79 9.90 -19.12 -19.94
CA SER A 79 9.35 -18.14 -20.87
C SER A 79 7.95 -18.49 -21.40
N ALA A 80 7.58 -19.78 -21.44
CA ALA A 80 6.32 -20.23 -22.02
C ALA A 80 5.10 -19.90 -21.13
N THR A 81 5.26 -19.99 -19.81
CA THR A 81 4.19 -19.70 -18.83
C THR A 81 4.42 -18.40 -18.05
N ALA A 82 5.39 -17.58 -18.48
CA ALA A 82 5.85 -16.39 -17.76
C ALA A 82 4.73 -15.42 -17.40
N LEU A 83 3.77 -15.17 -18.31
CA LEU A 83 2.66 -14.24 -18.05
C LEU A 83 1.76 -14.70 -16.90
N PHE A 84 1.48 -16.01 -16.83
CA PHE A 84 0.64 -16.57 -15.78
C PHE A 84 1.34 -16.53 -14.41
N GLU A 85 2.63 -16.89 -14.37
CA GLU A 85 3.43 -16.79 -13.15
C GLU A 85 3.60 -15.34 -12.69
N CYS A 86 3.79 -14.39 -13.62
CA CYS A 86 3.83 -12.96 -13.30
C CYS A 86 2.51 -12.49 -12.67
N PHE A 87 1.37 -12.92 -13.21
CA PHE A 87 0.06 -12.57 -12.64
C PHE A 87 -0.11 -13.14 -11.23
N LYS A 88 0.29 -14.41 -11.02
CA LYS A 88 0.24 -15.07 -9.71
C LYS A 88 1.11 -14.34 -8.69
N THR A 89 2.37 -14.09 -9.01
CA THR A 89 3.29 -13.36 -8.13
C THR A 89 2.82 -11.92 -7.88
N GLY A 90 2.36 -11.21 -8.91
CA GLY A 90 1.82 -9.86 -8.77
C GLY A 90 0.61 -9.81 -7.84
N SER A 91 -0.34 -10.75 -7.97
CA SER A 91 -1.51 -10.82 -7.09
C SER A 91 -1.14 -11.07 -5.62
N LEU A 92 -0.12 -11.92 -5.37
CA LEU A 92 0.41 -12.17 -4.04
C LEU A 92 1.07 -10.93 -3.46
N PHE A 93 1.87 -10.22 -4.26
CA PHE A 93 2.57 -9.01 -3.86
C PHE A 93 1.58 -7.91 -3.49
N THR A 94 0.58 -7.67 -4.34
CA THR A 94 -0.47 -6.68 -4.07
C THR A 94 -1.29 -7.04 -2.83
N GLY A 95 -1.61 -8.33 -2.64
CA GLY A 95 -2.26 -8.82 -1.43
C GLY A 95 -1.45 -8.53 -0.15
N LEU A 96 -0.15 -8.81 -0.18
CA LEU A 96 0.76 -8.50 0.92
C LEU A 96 0.85 -7.01 1.19
N SER A 97 0.91 -6.16 0.15
CA SER A 97 0.93 -4.70 0.29
C SER A 97 -0.30 -4.17 1.04
N ILE A 98 -1.49 -4.71 0.73
CA ILE A 98 -2.74 -4.31 1.41
C ILE A 98 -2.74 -4.76 2.87
N VAL A 99 -2.37 -6.03 3.12
CA VAL A 99 -2.27 -6.56 4.48
C VAL A 99 -1.28 -5.74 5.31
N TRP A 100 -0.14 -5.35 4.72
CA TRP A 100 0.86 -4.51 5.35
C TRP A 100 0.31 -3.13 5.70
N LEU A 101 -0.34 -2.45 4.75
CA LEU A 101 -0.98 -1.16 4.99
C LEU A 101 -2.02 -1.24 6.13
N LEU A 102 -2.88 -2.26 6.11
CA LEU A 102 -3.91 -2.45 7.12
C LEU A 102 -3.32 -2.74 8.51
N LEU A 103 -2.30 -3.60 8.59
CA LEU A 103 -1.61 -3.93 9.83
C LEU A 103 -1.06 -2.67 10.50
N TRP A 104 -0.30 -1.87 9.75
CA TRP A 104 0.31 -0.65 10.29
C TRP A 104 -0.71 0.45 10.55
N TYR A 105 -1.78 0.52 9.76
CA TYR A 105 -2.93 1.37 10.06
C TYR A 105 -3.50 1.06 11.45
N PHE A 106 -3.73 -0.22 11.78
CA PHE A 106 -4.28 -0.60 13.08
C PHE A 106 -3.30 -0.35 14.22
N ILE A 107 -2.02 -0.67 14.05
CA ILE A 107 -0.98 -0.44 15.05
C ILE A 107 -0.80 1.06 15.32
N ALA A 108 -0.65 1.87 14.27
CA ALA A 108 -0.53 3.32 14.40
C ALA A 108 -1.77 3.92 15.08
N ASN A 109 -2.96 3.42 14.75
CA ASN A 109 -4.19 3.85 15.41
C ASN A 109 -4.20 3.50 16.91
N MET A 110 -3.77 2.31 17.28
CA MET A 110 -3.69 1.88 18.69
C MET A 110 -2.71 2.75 19.48
N LEU A 111 -1.51 2.98 18.96
CA LEU A 111 -0.51 3.84 19.58
C LEU A 111 -1.00 5.28 19.71
N PHE A 112 -1.64 5.79 18.67
CA PHE A 112 -2.16 7.15 18.67
C PHE A 112 -3.30 7.33 19.69
N VAL A 113 -4.15 6.33 19.89
CA VAL A 113 -5.17 6.31 20.96
C VAL A 113 -4.55 6.27 22.35
N MET A 114 -3.39 5.63 22.53
CA MET A 114 -2.69 5.64 23.83
C MET A 114 -2.18 7.05 24.18
N VAL A 115 -1.73 7.83 23.19
CA VAL A 115 -1.20 9.18 23.40
C VAL A 115 -2.32 10.22 23.54
N THR A 116 -3.35 10.16 22.68
CA THR A 116 -4.38 11.20 22.57
C THR A 116 -5.71 10.84 23.25
N GLY A 117 -5.82 9.64 23.78
CA GLY A 117 -7.06 9.08 24.33
C GLY A 117 -8.03 8.57 23.27
N LYS A 118 -9.19 8.06 23.71
CA LYS A 118 -10.25 7.56 22.82
C LYS A 118 -11.00 8.73 22.17
N ARG A 119 -10.49 9.22 21.04
CA ARG A 119 -11.14 10.26 20.22
C ARG A 119 -11.87 9.65 19.03
N ASN A 120 -13.09 10.13 18.75
CA ASN A 120 -13.90 9.61 17.64
C ASN A 120 -13.54 10.36 16.36
N GLY A 121 -12.84 9.70 15.42
CA GLY A 121 -12.40 10.31 14.17
C GLY A 121 -13.51 10.99 13.36
N ALA A 122 -14.73 10.43 13.34
CA ALA A 122 -15.84 11.06 12.63
C ALA A 122 -16.30 12.38 13.27
N LYS A 123 -16.16 12.53 14.59
CA LYS A 123 -16.42 13.79 15.29
C LYS A 123 -15.29 14.80 15.06
N GLU A 124 -14.04 14.34 15.00
CA GLU A 124 -12.89 15.22 14.73
C GLU A 124 -12.90 15.77 13.29
N VAL A 125 -13.37 14.98 12.31
CA VAL A 125 -13.60 15.46 10.94
C VAL A 125 -14.69 16.54 10.93
N ALA A 126 -15.83 16.29 11.58
CA ALA A 126 -16.92 17.26 11.66
C ALA A 126 -16.54 18.53 12.44
N ALA A 127 -15.57 18.44 13.35
CA ALA A 127 -15.01 19.59 14.06
C ALA A 127 -13.91 20.33 13.27
N GLY A 128 -13.61 19.92 12.03
CA GLY A 128 -12.59 20.55 11.18
C GLY A 128 -11.15 20.40 11.71
N ASN A 129 -10.89 19.44 12.61
CA ASN A 129 -9.62 19.33 13.31
C ASN A 129 -8.54 18.68 12.41
N PHE A 130 -8.07 19.42 11.41
CA PHE A 130 -7.08 18.91 10.45
C PHE A 130 -5.73 18.59 11.11
N MET A 131 -5.32 19.35 12.14
CA MET A 131 -4.07 19.11 12.87
C MET A 131 -4.03 17.72 13.51
N PHE A 132 -5.16 17.27 14.07
CA PHE A 132 -5.28 15.92 14.61
C PHE A 132 -4.98 14.85 13.56
N PHE A 133 -5.51 14.99 12.35
CA PHE A 133 -5.25 14.05 11.26
C PHE A 133 -3.85 14.17 10.68
N LEU A 134 -3.27 15.37 10.70
CA LEU A 134 -1.89 15.61 10.28
C LEU A 134 -0.91 14.87 11.20
N VAL A 135 -1.04 15.03 12.52
CA VAL A 135 -0.19 14.32 13.49
C VAL A 135 -0.40 12.81 13.40
N ARG A 136 -1.66 12.36 13.37
CA ARG A 136 -1.98 10.95 13.20
C ARG A 136 -1.39 10.37 11.91
N GLY A 137 -1.38 11.18 10.85
CA GLY A 137 -0.86 10.78 9.56
C GLY A 137 0.66 10.72 9.49
N MET A 138 1.35 11.68 10.10
CA MET A 138 2.81 11.63 10.23
C MET A 138 3.28 10.37 10.97
N VAL A 139 2.55 9.96 12.02
CA VAL A 139 2.84 8.72 12.74
C VAL A 139 2.73 7.53 11.79
N LEU A 140 1.62 7.41 11.05
CA LEU A 140 1.42 6.30 10.11
C LEU A 140 2.49 6.25 9.01
N ILE A 141 2.75 7.38 8.36
CA ILE A 141 3.77 7.48 7.30
C ILE A 141 5.15 7.15 7.87
N GLY A 142 5.50 7.68 9.04
CA GLY A 142 6.75 7.37 9.72
C GLY A 142 6.92 5.88 9.99
N PHE A 143 5.87 5.21 10.50
CA PHE A 143 5.89 3.76 10.71
C PHE A 143 6.14 3.00 9.42
N ILE A 144 5.42 3.36 8.34
CA ILE A 144 5.57 2.69 7.05
C ILE A 144 6.99 2.85 6.53
N ILE A 145 7.51 4.07 6.50
CA ILE A 145 8.87 4.36 5.98
C ILE A 145 9.93 3.59 6.77
N CYS A 146 9.87 3.62 8.10
CA CYS A 146 10.84 2.92 8.96
C CYS A 146 10.83 1.40 8.75
N LEU A 147 9.70 0.83 8.34
CA LEU A 147 9.51 -0.62 8.22
C LEU A 147 9.47 -1.10 6.77
N LEU A 148 9.62 -0.21 5.79
CA LEU A 148 9.78 -0.56 4.37
C LEU A 148 10.90 -1.59 4.14
N PRO A 149 12.08 -1.54 4.79
CA PRO A 149 13.10 -2.57 4.62
C PRO A 149 12.62 -3.96 5.06
N VAL A 150 11.81 -4.04 6.12
CA VAL A 150 11.23 -5.29 6.59
C VAL A 150 10.20 -5.82 5.59
N PHE A 151 9.37 -4.93 5.06
CA PHE A 151 8.42 -5.28 4.01
C PHE A 151 9.13 -5.82 2.76
N GLU A 152 10.21 -5.18 2.33
CA GLU A 152 11.04 -5.65 1.22
C GLU A 152 11.59 -7.06 1.47
N MET A 153 12.13 -7.32 2.66
CA MET A 153 12.60 -8.66 3.01
C MET A 153 11.49 -9.71 2.88
N ILE A 154 10.27 -9.40 3.31
CA ILE A 154 9.11 -10.29 3.17
C ILE A 154 8.80 -10.54 1.69
N LEU A 155 8.75 -9.50 0.85
CA LEU A 155 8.50 -9.67 -0.59
C LEU A 155 9.57 -10.52 -1.27
N ARG A 156 10.85 -10.32 -0.88
CA ARG A 156 11.99 -11.05 -1.46
C ARG A 156 11.94 -12.55 -1.21
N VAL A 157 11.30 -13.01 -0.14
CA VAL A 157 11.08 -14.47 0.10
C VAL A 157 10.27 -15.12 -1.02
N PHE A 158 9.41 -14.35 -1.69
CA PHE A 158 8.54 -14.85 -2.76
C PHE A 158 9.10 -14.58 -4.17
N VAL A 159 10.31 -14.03 -4.28
CA VAL A 159 10.97 -13.85 -5.57
C VAL A 159 11.49 -15.20 -6.08
N PRO A 160 11.17 -15.61 -7.33
CA PRO A 160 11.66 -16.87 -7.87
C PRO A 160 13.19 -16.88 -7.95
N ALA A 161 13.81 -17.92 -7.39
CA ALA A 161 15.24 -18.12 -7.47
C ALA A 161 15.62 -18.69 -8.85
N VAL A 162 16.54 -18.01 -9.55
CA VAL A 162 17.14 -18.56 -10.76
C VAL A 162 18.20 -19.58 -10.31
N PRO A 163 18.08 -20.88 -10.66
CA PRO A 163 19.12 -21.84 -10.37
C PRO A 163 20.37 -21.44 -11.16
N VAL A 164 21.37 -20.92 -10.47
CA VAL A 164 22.70 -20.73 -11.07
C VAL A 164 23.25 -22.14 -11.29
N PRO A 165 23.68 -22.52 -12.51
CA PRO A 165 24.40 -23.76 -12.66
C PRO A 165 25.69 -23.63 -11.83
N PHE A 166 25.76 -24.36 -10.72
CA PHE A 166 27.01 -24.57 -10.03
C PHE A 166 27.90 -25.32 -11.02
N TYR A 167 28.85 -24.60 -11.64
CA TYR A 167 30.00 -25.24 -12.27
C TYR A 167 30.78 -25.92 -11.14
N HIS A 168 30.50 -27.20 -10.91
CA HIS A 168 31.38 -28.12 -10.20
C HIS A 168 32.25 -28.84 -11.22
#